data_AF-A0A3D3DFN9-F1
#
_entry.id   AF-A0A3D3DFN9-F1
#
_cell.length_a   1.000
_cell.length_b   1.000
_cell.length_c   1.000
_cell.angle_alpha   90.00
_cell.angle_beta   90.00
_cell.angle_gamma   90.00
#
_symmetry.space_group_name_H-M   'P 1'
#
loop_
_entity.id
_entity.type
_entity.pdbx_description
1 polymer ?
#
loop_
_entity_poly.entity_id
_entity_poly.type
_entity_poly.pdbx_seq_one_letter_code
_entity_poly.pdbx_strand_id
1 'polypeptide(L)'
;MRTRRRFILGSATGVALLALTAWAQVLDLPPRAPNALSGSEFARRVAMLDLGERDREVYAQVMAGNVPDFLRRLCPVPARSVVEGRINSGTYYVTPDYLAVGSDDDYFLAPISPYTAQRIAEALHCTLPTPKMVNQIFFAAEVKLAPAPIPPSAAMTTVPVFRQHNDLVRAQRAEQLPAHPLGALVAGHKKDVVLTARLAANPGKVAIYGWHRTNGLPIQPLYLKHSAAWVDYSQCVRLVQQKMVANETARTVAEVLADPALAGLLSDEGPLAAVRYPTNAPLALQTLTNQASVNRLMTNAAFDERLTSFTFNPEVKVRVNLPGEAAFAAAGKVLLIFYALPNGNSTDQTAGRIPRPGDDWRFDIQHIDAQTRFLRDLIKDRAVVVVYLEAAGKSWPAWRKAHGDRQIPEIVATVKKLFPGRAVEVVLNGHSGGGSFIFGYLNAVDRIPDDVVRIAFLDSNYAYSRAQGHLDKLVKWLSSPRQPSLCVLAYNDAAALLNGTNFVSAAGGTWGKSHAMLRDLAGTFQFTSQTNAGLRKHWALDGRVQFLLKENPERKILHTVQVERNGFIHSLVSGTTNEGRGYEYFGPRAYTRWIRPE
;
A
#
# COMPACT_ATOMS: atom_id res chain seq x y z
N MET A 1 92.68 -36.23 4.75
CA MET A 1 93.17 -34.84 4.56
C MET A 1 91.98 -33.96 4.14
N ARG A 2 91.71 -32.85 4.86
CA ARG A 2 91.48 -31.47 4.34
C ARG A 2 90.90 -31.35 2.90
N THR A 3 89.85 -30.60 2.52
CA THR A 3 89.23 -29.37 3.06
C THR A 3 87.94 -29.04 2.26
N ARG A 4 86.99 -28.37 2.94
CA ARG A 4 85.93 -27.41 2.51
C ARG A 4 86.31 -26.52 1.29
N ARG A 5 85.44 -25.89 0.46
CA ARG A 5 84.23 -25.05 0.73
C ARG A 5 83.60 -24.46 -0.59
N ARG A 6 82.25 -24.33 -0.60
CA ARG A 6 81.35 -23.21 -1.06
C ARG A 6 81.20 -22.72 -2.54
N PHE A 7 79.96 -22.89 -3.02
CA PHE A 7 78.96 -21.92 -3.57
C PHE A 7 79.34 -20.77 -4.54
N ILE A 8 78.59 -20.66 -5.65
CA ILE A 8 77.88 -19.49 -6.24
C ILE A 8 76.95 -20.05 -7.36
N LEU A 9 75.63 -20.13 -7.14
CA LEU A 9 74.54 -19.22 -7.60
C LEU A 9 74.55 -18.89 -9.13
N GLY A 10 73.66 -19.55 -9.87
CA GLY A 10 73.27 -19.21 -11.25
C GLY A 10 71.75 -19.31 -11.40
N SER A 11 71.13 -18.16 -11.58
CA SER A 11 69.70 -17.86 -11.56
C SER A 11 68.91 -18.44 -12.74
N ALA A 12 67.85 -19.21 -12.46
CA ALA A 12 66.83 -19.59 -13.42
C ALA A 12 65.70 -18.55 -13.42
N THR A 13 65.54 -17.84 -14.52
CA THR A 13 64.40 -16.95 -14.81
C THR A 13 63.16 -17.81 -15.10
N GLY A 14 62.39 -18.09 -14.06
CA GLY A 14 61.03 -18.63 -14.19
C GLY A 14 60.05 -17.55 -14.58
N VAL A 15 59.43 -17.69 -15.75
CA VAL A 15 58.26 -16.90 -16.16
C VAL A 15 57.09 -17.26 -15.24
N ALA A 16 56.77 -16.38 -14.30
CA ALA A 16 55.57 -16.49 -13.49
C ALA A 16 54.35 -16.08 -14.36
N LEU A 17 53.50 -17.05 -14.70
CA LEU A 17 52.13 -16.75 -15.09
C LEU A 17 51.41 -16.14 -13.88
N LEU A 18 51.32 -14.81 -13.85
CA LEU A 18 50.36 -14.11 -13.02
C LEU A 18 48.96 -14.46 -13.51
N ALA A 19 48.30 -15.39 -12.83
CA ALA A 19 46.86 -15.54 -12.91
C ALA A 19 46.22 -14.24 -12.42
N LEU A 20 45.86 -13.36 -13.36
CA LEU A 20 44.96 -12.24 -13.12
C LEU A 20 43.64 -12.83 -12.65
N THR A 21 43.40 -12.78 -11.34
CA THR A 21 42.07 -13.01 -10.79
C THR A 21 41.14 -11.99 -11.42
N ALA A 22 40.27 -12.43 -12.33
CA ALA A 22 39.17 -11.62 -12.82
C ALA A 22 38.32 -11.25 -11.60
N TRP A 23 38.34 -9.98 -11.20
CA TRP A 23 37.44 -9.49 -10.15
C TRP A 23 36.02 -9.64 -10.70
N ALA A 24 35.29 -10.65 -10.23
CA ALA A 24 33.88 -10.79 -10.56
C ALA A 24 33.18 -9.50 -10.13
N GLN A 25 32.48 -8.84 -11.06
CA GLN A 25 31.67 -7.68 -10.70
C GLN A 25 30.46 -8.18 -9.93
N VAL A 26 30.33 -7.74 -8.69
CA VAL A 26 29.25 -8.16 -7.78
C VAL A 26 28.46 -6.94 -7.35
N LEU A 27 27.15 -7.09 -7.18
CA LEU A 27 26.31 -6.06 -6.55
C LEU A 27 26.73 -5.83 -5.10
N ASP A 28 26.82 -4.57 -4.69
CA ASP A 28 27.16 -4.17 -3.32
C ASP A 28 25.95 -4.36 -2.38
N LEU A 29 25.69 -5.62 -2.03
CA LEU A 29 24.56 -6.03 -1.20
C LEU A 29 25.06 -6.79 0.03
N PRO A 30 24.44 -6.59 1.21
CA PRO A 30 24.73 -7.42 2.36
C PRO A 30 24.35 -8.89 2.08
N PRO A 31 24.92 -9.86 2.83
CA PRO A 31 24.52 -11.25 2.74
C PRO A 31 23.01 -11.41 3.00
N ARG A 32 22.36 -12.33 2.27
CA ARG A 32 20.95 -12.64 2.50
C ARG A 32 20.78 -13.26 3.89
N ALA A 33 19.87 -12.71 4.69
CA ALA A 33 19.56 -13.28 6.01
C ALA A 33 18.93 -14.69 5.85
N PRO A 34 19.28 -15.68 6.70
CA PRO A 34 18.73 -17.03 6.61
C PRO A 34 17.20 -17.10 6.72
N ASN A 35 16.59 -16.17 7.47
CA ASN A 35 15.15 -16.05 7.67
C ASN A 35 14.48 -15.03 6.74
N ALA A 36 15.18 -14.55 5.70
CA ALA A 36 14.59 -13.64 4.72
C ALA A 36 13.46 -14.33 3.94
N LEU A 37 12.42 -13.57 3.61
CA LEU A 37 11.24 -14.07 2.90
C LEU A 37 11.64 -14.69 1.55
N SER A 38 11.03 -15.81 1.19
CA SER A 38 11.03 -16.33 -0.16
C SER A 38 10.26 -15.41 -1.12
N GLY A 39 10.44 -15.59 -2.43
CA GLY A 39 9.73 -14.82 -3.45
C GLY A 39 8.20 -14.96 -3.33
N SER A 40 7.71 -16.17 -3.08
CA SER A 40 6.29 -16.45 -2.96
C SER A 40 5.68 -15.90 -1.67
N GLU A 41 6.41 -15.91 -0.55
CA GLU A 41 6.01 -15.26 0.70
C GLU A 41 5.97 -13.74 0.54
N PHE A 42 7.01 -13.17 -0.07
CA PHE A 42 7.08 -11.75 -0.35
C PHE A 42 5.92 -11.29 -1.24
N ALA A 43 5.64 -11.98 -2.34
CA ALA A 43 4.54 -11.67 -3.25
C ALA A 43 3.17 -11.69 -2.54
N ARG A 44 2.95 -12.64 -1.61
CA ARG A 44 1.72 -12.67 -0.78
C ARG A 44 1.65 -11.47 0.17
N ARG A 45 2.75 -11.13 0.83
CA ARG A 45 2.82 -10.00 1.76
C ARG A 45 2.50 -8.67 1.08
N VAL A 46 2.98 -8.47 -0.14
CA VAL A 46 2.76 -7.21 -0.87
C VAL A 46 1.51 -7.21 -1.74
N ALA A 47 0.71 -8.29 -1.72
CA ALA A 47 -0.41 -8.47 -2.64
C ALA A 47 -1.48 -7.37 -2.57
N MET A 48 -1.70 -6.85 -1.37
CA MET A 48 -2.73 -5.85 -1.07
C MET A 48 -2.17 -4.42 -0.92
N LEU A 49 -0.85 -4.25 -1.03
CA LEU A 49 -0.20 -2.97 -0.86
C LEU A 49 -0.41 -2.09 -2.09
N ASP A 50 -0.57 -0.79 -1.86
CA ASP A 50 -0.51 0.17 -2.96
C ASP A 50 0.91 0.27 -3.53
N LEU A 51 1.06 0.95 -4.68
CA LEU A 51 2.35 1.10 -5.37
C LEU A 51 3.44 1.63 -4.44
N GLY A 52 3.16 2.66 -3.63
CA GLY A 52 4.17 3.31 -2.80
C GLY A 52 4.62 2.42 -1.64
N GLU A 53 3.70 1.68 -1.04
CA GLU A 53 3.99 0.72 0.03
C GLU A 53 4.74 -0.50 -0.51
N ARG A 54 4.29 -1.04 -1.64
CA ARG A 54 4.96 -2.14 -2.32
C ARG A 54 6.39 -1.78 -2.70
N ASP A 55 6.59 -0.62 -3.31
CA ASP A 55 7.93 -0.15 -3.72
C ASP A 55 8.84 0.07 -2.51
N ARG A 56 8.31 0.59 -1.39
CA ARG A 56 9.06 0.73 -0.13
C ARG A 56 9.49 -0.63 0.42
N GLU A 57 8.60 -1.63 0.37
CA GLU A 57 8.87 -2.98 0.84
C GLU A 57 9.85 -3.71 -0.08
N VAL A 58 9.77 -3.55 -1.41
CA VAL A 58 10.80 -4.04 -2.35
C VAL A 58 12.15 -3.40 -2.05
N TYR A 59 12.21 -2.07 -1.92
CA TYR A 59 13.45 -1.36 -1.58
C TYR A 59 14.05 -1.90 -0.28
N ALA A 60 13.25 -2.07 0.77
CA ALA A 60 13.70 -2.58 2.06
C ALA A 60 14.27 -3.99 1.95
N GLN A 61 13.60 -4.91 1.24
CA GLN A 61 14.10 -6.27 1.03
C GLN A 61 15.41 -6.29 0.24
N VAL A 62 15.49 -5.52 -0.85
CA VAL A 62 16.70 -5.47 -1.69
C VAL A 62 17.87 -4.92 -0.88
N MET A 63 17.70 -3.79 -0.18
CA MET A 63 18.77 -3.20 0.64
C MET A 63 19.16 -4.06 1.84
N ALA A 64 18.26 -4.92 2.34
CA ALA A 64 18.56 -5.93 3.36
C ALA A 64 19.27 -7.18 2.78
N GLY A 65 19.54 -7.21 1.48
CA GLY A 65 20.21 -8.32 0.82
C GLY A 65 19.30 -9.51 0.49
N ASN A 66 17.97 -9.38 0.55
CA ASN A 66 17.04 -10.42 0.11
C ASN A 66 16.89 -10.45 -1.42
N VAL A 67 18.01 -10.75 -2.07
CA VAL A 67 18.15 -10.89 -3.53
C VAL A 67 18.78 -12.26 -3.80
N PRO A 68 18.30 -13.01 -4.81
CA PRO A 68 18.91 -14.27 -5.24
C PRO A 68 20.42 -14.14 -5.48
N ASP A 69 21.18 -15.16 -5.10
CA ASP A 69 22.63 -15.17 -5.21
C ASP A 69 23.09 -15.18 -6.66
N PHE A 70 22.34 -15.84 -7.55
CA PHE A 70 22.64 -15.82 -8.98
C PHE A 70 22.58 -14.40 -9.58
N LEU A 71 21.74 -13.50 -9.04
CA LEU A 71 21.63 -12.11 -9.51
C LEU A 71 22.79 -11.22 -9.08
N ARG A 72 23.55 -11.64 -8.05
CA ARG A 72 24.61 -10.82 -7.47
C ARG A 72 25.82 -10.70 -8.39
N ARG A 73 26.13 -11.73 -9.19
CA ARG A 73 27.28 -11.76 -10.11
C ARG A 73 26.88 -11.23 -11.47
N LEU A 74 27.50 -10.13 -11.88
CA LEU A 74 27.15 -9.42 -13.11
C LEU A 74 27.81 -10.06 -14.35
N CYS A 75 27.08 -10.03 -15.46
CA CYS A 75 27.55 -10.52 -16.75
C CYS A 75 28.18 -9.40 -17.58
N PRO A 76 29.33 -9.63 -18.24
CA PRO A 76 29.91 -8.67 -19.16
C PRO A 76 29.08 -8.61 -20.46
N VAL A 77 28.86 -7.39 -20.97
CA VAL A 77 28.22 -7.15 -22.25
C VAL A 77 29.14 -6.29 -23.11
N PRO A 78 29.59 -6.78 -24.28
CA PRO A 78 30.41 -6.01 -25.18
C PRO A 78 29.58 -4.92 -25.87
N ALA A 79 30.16 -3.73 -25.97
CA ALA A 79 29.61 -2.58 -26.67
C ALA A 79 30.60 -2.13 -27.75
N ARG A 80 30.07 -1.74 -28.91
CA ARG A 80 30.84 -1.19 -30.02
C ARG A 80 30.09 -0.04 -30.67
N SER A 81 30.82 0.94 -31.16
CA SER A 81 30.29 2.05 -31.96
C SER A 81 31.31 2.55 -32.96
N VAL A 82 30.83 3.21 -34.00
CA VAL A 82 31.67 3.92 -34.96
C VAL A 82 31.23 5.37 -34.96
N VAL A 83 32.15 6.27 -34.65
CA VAL A 83 31.93 7.73 -34.63
C VAL A 83 33.02 8.36 -35.47
N GLU A 84 32.65 9.08 -36.54
CA GLU A 84 33.61 9.74 -37.45
C GLU A 84 34.73 8.81 -37.98
N GLY A 85 34.38 7.55 -38.26
CA GLY A 85 35.34 6.54 -38.75
C GLY A 85 36.21 5.88 -37.68
N ARG A 86 36.16 6.35 -36.42
CA ARG A 86 36.85 5.71 -35.28
C ARG A 86 35.97 4.61 -34.68
N ILE A 87 36.54 3.42 -34.52
CA ILE A 87 35.90 2.32 -33.79
C ILE A 87 36.15 2.52 -32.30
N ASN A 88 35.08 2.65 -31.52
CA ASN A 88 35.13 2.57 -30.07
C ASN A 88 34.67 1.19 -29.63
N SER A 89 35.29 0.68 -28.57
CA SER A 89 34.89 -0.57 -27.93
C SER A 89 34.79 -0.42 -26.42
N GLY A 90 33.94 -1.21 -25.80
CA GLY A 90 33.83 -1.26 -24.35
C GLY A 90 33.13 -2.50 -23.85
N THR A 91 33.17 -2.70 -22.54
CA THR A 91 32.46 -3.77 -21.84
C THR A 91 31.85 -3.18 -20.59
N TYR A 92 30.52 -3.28 -20.46
CA TYR A 92 29.79 -2.95 -19.23
C TYR A 92 29.24 -4.22 -18.58
N TYR A 93 28.83 -4.13 -17.31
CA TYR A 93 28.40 -5.29 -16.53
C TYR A 93 26.96 -5.15 -16.07
N VAL A 94 26.14 -6.18 -16.26
CA VAL A 94 24.70 -6.15 -16.04
C VAL A 94 24.23 -7.31 -15.18
N THR A 95 23.13 -7.15 -14.44
CA THR A 95 22.51 -8.29 -13.75
C THR A 95 22.10 -9.37 -14.76
N PRO A 96 22.32 -10.66 -14.44
CA PRO A 96 22.07 -11.77 -15.36
C PRO A 96 20.59 -11.89 -15.74
N ASP A 97 19.70 -11.46 -14.84
CA ASP A 97 18.27 -11.33 -15.09
C ASP A 97 17.74 -10.02 -14.46
N TYR A 98 16.42 -9.83 -14.50
CA TYR A 98 15.74 -8.71 -13.87
C TYR A 98 15.77 -8.78 -12.34
N LEU A 99 15.66 -7.62 -11.71
CA LEU A 99 15.62 -7.45 -10.25
C LEU A 99 14.54 -8.35 -9.63
N ALA A 100 14.96 -9.15 -8.65
CA ALA A 100 14.10 -10.09 -7.95
C ALA A 100 14.31 -10.04 -6.44
N VAL A 101 13.28 -10.43 -5.70
CA VAL A 101 13.31 -10.62 -4.24
C VAL A 101 13.09 -12.09 -3.94
N GLY A 102 13.90 -12.66 -3.04
CA GLY A 102 13.81 -14.07 -2.64
C GLY A 102 15.15 -14.81 -2.68
N SER A 103 15.11 -16.11 -2.91
CA SER A 103 16.28 -17.00 -3.05
C SER A 103 16.38 -17.55 -4.47
N ASP A 104 17.47 -18.25 -4.79
CA ASP A 104 17.65 -18.92 -6.09
C ASP A 104 16.52 -19.92 -6.40
N ASP A 105 16.00 -20.60 -5.37
CA ASP A 105 14.94 -21.60 -5.48
C ASP A 105 13.53 -20.97 -5.59
N ASP A 106 13.30 -19.83 -4.94
CA ASP A 106 12.02 -19.13 -4.96
C ASP A 106 12.20 -17.62 -4.95
N TYR A 107 12.09 -17.02 -6.13
CA TYR A 107 12.19 -15.59 -6.34
C TYR A 107 10.99 -15.02 -7.08
N PHE A 108 10.72 -13.76 -6.77
CA PHE A 108 9.72 -12.93 -7.42
C PHE A 108 10.40 -11.82 -8.20
N LEU A 109 10.30 -11.85 -9.54
CA LEU A 109 10.65 -10.72 -10.39
C LEU A 109 9.76 -9.55 -9.98
N ALA A 110 10.35 -8.42 -9.56
CA ALA A 110 9.64 -7.37 -8.84
C ALA A 110 9.45 -6.11 -9.70
N PRO A 111 8.32 -5.95 -10.42
CA PRO A 111 7.97 -4.68 -11.03
C PRO A 111 7.84 -3.57 -9.98
N ILE A 112 8.61 -2.50 -10.17
CA ILE A 112 8.63 -1.30 -9.32
C ILE A 112 8.56 -0.04 -10.16
N SER A 113 8.29 1.11 -9.53
CA SER A 113 8.35 2.41 -10.21
C SER A 113 9.79 2.74 -10.64
N PRO A 114 9.97 3.57 -11.68
CA PRO A 114 11.29 4.02 -12.10
C PRO A 114 12.03 4.82 -11.00
N TYR A 115 11.31 5.47 -10.08
CA TYR A 115 11.93 6.19 -8.96
C TYR A 115 12.59 5.24 -7.96
N THR A 116 11.90 4.17 -7.58
CA THR A 116 12.46 3.13 -6.71
C THR A 116 13.58 2.38 -7.42
N ALA A 117 13.43 2.09 -8.71
CA ALA A 117 14.48 1.50 -9.54
C ALA A 117 15.76 2.35 -9.51
N GLN A 118 15.62 3.67 -9.69
CA GLN A 118 16.74 4.61 -9.64
C GLN A 118 17.41 4.63 -8.26
N ARG A 119 16.62 4.67 -7.17
CA ARG A 119 17.17 4.64 -5.81
C ARG A 119 17.96 3.37 -5.52
N ILE A 120 17.46 2.22 -5.96
CA ILE A 120 18.19 0.94 -5.86
C ILE A 120 19.46 0.99 -6.71
N ALA A 121 19.38 1.50 -7.94
CA ALA A 121 20.56 1.62 -8.80
C ALA A 121 21.63 2.52 -8.16
N GLU A 122 21.26 3.69 -7.65
CA GLU A 122 22.18 4.61 -6.95
C GLU A 122 22.83 3.95 -5.72
N ALA A 123 22.03 3.27 -4.89
CA ALA A 123 22.52 2.59 -3.68
C ALA A 123 23.51 1.43 -3.99
N LEU A 124 23.37 0.79 -5.15
CA LEU A 124 24.20 -0.34 -5.57
C LEU A 124 25.29 0.04 -6.57
N HIS A 125 25.61 1.34 -6.69
CA HIS A 125 26.60 1.85 -7.64
C HIS A 125 26.34 1.42 -9.10
N CYS A 126 25.06 1.41 -9.47
CA CYS A 126 24.52 1.01 -10.77
C CYS A 126 23.77 2.17 -11.45
N THR A 127 23.28 1.89 -12.66
CA THR A 127 22.38 2.72 -13.46
C THR A 127 21.33 1.84 -14.13
N LEU A 128 20.28 2.47 -14.66
CA LEU A 128 19.31 1.83 -15.54
C LEU A 128 19.84 1.82 -16.99
N PRO A 129 19.49 0.83 -17.82
CA PRO A 129 19.98 0.72 -19.19
C PRO A 129 19.35 1.77 -20.12
N THR A 130 19.99 2.07 -21.24
CA THR A 130 19.34 2.76 -22.37
C THR A 130 18.69 1.72 -23.31
N PRO A 131 17.83 2.13 -24.28
CA PRO A 131 17.34 1.22 -25.32
C PRO A 131 18.44 0.47 -26.07
N LYS A 132 19.56 1.13 -26.37
CA LYS A 132 20.71 0.50 -27.04
C LYS A 132 21.31 -0.61 -26.20
N MET A 133 21.49 -0.35 -24.89
CA MET A 133 22.01 -1.34 -23.96
C MET A 133 21.08 -2.53 -23.83
N VAL A 134 19.76 -2.33 -23.82
CA VAL A 134 18.79 -3.44 -23.80
C VAL A 134 18.96 -4.34 -25.04
N ASN A 135 19.17 -3.76 -26.23
CA ASN A 135 19.46 -4.55 -27.44
C ASN A 135 20.78 -5.31 -27.33
N GLN A 136 21.84 -4.64 -26.88
CA GLN A 136 23.15 -5.26 -26.67
C GLN A 136 23.08 -6.42 -25.68
N ILE A 137 22.36 -6.25 -24.56
CA ILE A 137 22.08 -7.30 -23.57
C ILE A 137 21.35 -8.47 -24.22
N PHE A 138 20.32 -8.21 -25.01
CA PHE A 138 19.59 -9.28 -25.70
C PHE A 138 20.50 -10.09 -26.63
N PHE A 139 21.33 -9.43 -27.43
CA PHE A 139 22.24 -10.13 -28.34
C PHE A 139 23.34 -10.90 -27.61
N ALA A 140 23.85 -10.36 -26.50
CA ALA A 140 24.84 -11.01 -25.65
C ALA A 140 24.27 -12.15 -24.79
N ALA A 141 22.95 -12.17 -24.52
CA ALA A 141 22.32 -13.19 -23.68
C ALA A 141 22.42 -14.58 -24.31
N GLU A 142 22.91 -15.55 -23.52
CA GLU A 142 22.92 -16.97 -23.90
C GLU A 142 21.50 -17.52 -23.99
N VAL A 143 20.62 -17.05 -23.10
CA VAL A 143 19.22 -17.49 -23.03
C VAL A 143 18.29 -16.37 -23.48
N LYS A 144 17.51 -16.65 -24.52
CA LYS A 144 16.53 -15.72 -25.10
C LYS A 144 15.13 -16.29 -24.94
N LEU A 145 14.40 -15.82 -23.93
CA LEU A 145 13.04 -16.29 -23.64
C LEU A 145 12.02 -15.54 -24.51
N ALA A 146 11.06 -16.27 -25.07
CA ALA A 146 10.01 -15.69 -25.90
C ALA A 146 9.00 -14.89 -25.03
N PRO A 147 8.50 -13.73 -25.51
CA PRO A 147 7.47 -12.97 -24.82
C PRO A 147 6.22 -13.80 -24.51
N ALA A 148 5.74 -13.73 -23.25
CA ALA A 148 4.54 -14.43 -22.78
C ALA A 148 3.46 -13.41 -22.32
N PRO A 149 2.77 -12.72 -23.25
CA PRO A 149 1.81 -11.68 -22.90
C PRO A 149 0.56 -12.24 -22.20
N ILE A 150 0.12 -11.55 -21.15
CA ILE A 150 -1.20 -11.74 -20.52
C ILE A 150 -2.17 -10.70 -21.13
N PRO A 151 -3.40 -11.08 -21.53
CA PRO A 151 -4.37 -10.15 -22.09
C PRO A 151 -4.56 -8.88 -21.24
N PRO A 152 -4.61 -7.69 -21.85
CA PRO A 152 -4.79 -6.44 -21.12
C PRO A 152 -6.05 -6.44 -20.25
N SER A 153 -5.92 -6.12 -18.97
CA SER A 153 -7.02 -5.93 -18.03
C SER A 153 -6.68 -4.88 -16.96
N ALA A 154 -7.68 -4.39 -16.24
CA ALA A 154 -7.48 -3.48 -15.12
C ALA A 154 -6.63 -4.07 -13.97
N ALA A 155 -6.46 -5.40 -13.93
CA ALA A 155 -5.66 -6.11 -12.94
C ALA A 155 -4.16 -6.17 -13.32
N MET A 156 -3.77 -5.72 -14.52
CA MET A 156 -2.40 -5.88 -15.02
C MET A 156 -1.32 -5.18 -14.18
N THR A 157 -1.71 -4.25 -13.30
CA THR A 157 -0.84 -3.52 -12.37
C THR A 157 -0.80 -4.11 -10.96
N THR A 158 -1.46 -5.26 -10.75
CA THR A 158 -1.60 -5.91 -9.45
C THR A 158 -0.59 -7.03 -9.25
N VAL A 159 -0.18 -7.23 -8.00
CA VAL A 159 0.80 -8.28 -7.64
C VAL A 159 0.33 -9.69 -8.00
N PRO A 160 -0.96 -10.07 -7.91
CA PRO A 160 -1.43 -11.35 -8.44
C PRO A 160 -1.09 -11.58 -9.92
N VAL A 161 -1.25 -10.58 -10.78
CA VAL A 161 -0.88 -10.70 -12.20
C VAL A 161 0.64 -10.68 -12.39
N PHE A 162 1.37 -9.98 -11.54
CA PHE A 162 2.84 -10.02 -11.56
C PHE A 162 3.33 -11.43 -11.24
N ARG A 163 2.74 -12.08 -10.23
CA ARG A 163 3.05 -13.46 -9.83
C ARG A 163 2.69 -14.43 -10.94
N GLN A 164 1.51 -14.29 -11.55
CA GLN A 164 1.12 -15.10 -12.70
C GLN A 164 2.16 -15.03 -13.83
N HIS A 165 2.63 -13.83 -14.19
CA HIS A 165 3.68 -13.70 -15.21
C HIS A 165 5.05 -14.18 -14.73
N ASN A 166 5.37 -14.03 -13.44
CA ASN A 166 6.58 -14.60 -12.86
C ASN A 166 6.60 -16.11 -13.06
N ASP A 167 5.48 -16.79 -12.81
CA ASP A 167 5.37 -18.25 -12.95
C ASP A 167 5.51 -18.68 -14.41
N LEU A 168 4.91 -17.94 -15.36
CA LEU A 168 5.10 -18.18 -16.80
C LEU A 168 6.57 -18.10 -17.22
N VAL A 169 7.27 -17.05 -16.79
CA VAL A 169 8.70 -16.86 -17.10
C VAL A 169 9.55 -17.92 -16.42
N ARG A 170 9.25 -18.28 -15.16
CA ARG A 170 9.97 -19.33 -14.44
C ARG A 170 9.82 -20.68 -15.12
N ALA A 171 8.64 -21.02 -15.64
CA ALA A 171 8.42 -22.23 -16.43
C ALA A 171 9.30 -22.23 -17.69
N GLN A 172 9.31 -21.13 -18.45
CA GLN A 172 10.18 -20.99 -19.63
C GLN A 172 11.68 -21.10 -19.26
N ARG A 173 12.08 -20.48 -18.14
CA ARG A 173 13.48 -20.52 -17.67
C ARG A 173 13.88 -21.93 -17.24
N ALA A 174 12.98 -22.67 -16.61
CA ALA A 174 13.24 -24.03 -16.12
C ALA A 174 13.67 -24.99 -17.23
N GLU A 175 13.07 -24.87 -18.42
CA GLU A 175 13.45 -25.65 -19.61
C GLU A 175 14.90 -25.43 -20.04
N GLN A 176 15.47 -24.25 -19.73
CA GLN A 176 16.81 -23.85 -20.13
C GLN A 176 17.86 -24.10 -19.04
N LEU A 177 17.47 -24.41 -17.80
CA LEU A 177 18.39 -24.59 -16.68
C LEU A 177 19.42 -25.71 -16.86
N PRO A 178 19.10 -26.87 -17.47
CA PRO A 178 20.09 -27.94 -17.66
C PRO A 178 21.29 -27.53 -18.53
N ALA A 179 21.06 -26.68 -19.54
CA ALA A 179 22.11 -26.20 -20.44
C ALA A 179 22.70 -24.85 -20.01
N HIS A 180 21.89 -23.99 -19.39
CA HIS A 180 22.25 -22.64 -18.99
C HIS A 180 21.81 -22.40 -17.54
N PRO A 181 22.66 -22.69 -16.54
CA PRO A 181 22.29 -22.56 -15.13
C PRO A 181 21.94 -21.12 -14.73
N LEU A 182 21.39 -20.95 -13.53
CA LEU A 182 21.16 -19.62 -12.96
C LEU A 182 22.48 -18.82 -12.94
N GLY A 183 22.39 -17.54 -13.32
CA GLY A 183 23.55 -16.67 -13.52
C GLY A 183 24.01 -16.55 -14.98
N ALA A 184 23.56 -17.42 -15.89
CA ALA A 184 23.67 -17.15 -17.33
C ALA A 184 22.81 -15.93 -17.71
N LEU A 185 23.31 -15.09 -18.62
CA LEU A 185 22.60 -13.87 -19.03
C LEU A 185 21.31 -14.23 -19.80
N VAL A 186 20.16 -13.78 -19.29
CA VAL A 186 18.82 -14.01 -19.85
C VAL A 186 18.18 -12.71 -20.31
N ALA A 187 17.54 -12.73 -21.47
CA ALA A 187 16.78 -11.60 -22.00
C ALA A 187 15.54 -12.02 -22.80
N GLY A 188 14.69 -11.04 -23.13
CA GLY A 188 13.53 -11.21 -24.03
C GLY A 188 12.18 -11.32 -23.33
N HIS A 189 12.12 -11.67 -22.05
CA HIS A 189 10.89 -11.99 -21.30
C HIS A 189 10.19 -10.82 -20.61
N LYS A 190 10.80 -9.63 -20.52
CA LYS A 190 10.17 -8.41 -19.98
C LYS A 190 10.52 -7.19 -20.82
N LYS A 191 9.81 -6.09 -20.56
CA LYS A 191 10.17 -4.72 -20.96
C LYS A 191 11.11 -4.15 -19.88
N ASP A 192 12.19 -3.53 -20.30
CA ASP A 192 13.11 -2.84 -19.43
C ASP A 192 12.62 -1.41 -19.18
N VAL A 193 12.72 -0.96 -17.92
CA VAL A 193 12.69 0.47 -17.60
C VAL A 193 14.02 1.08 -18.01
N VAL A 194 13.99 2.09 -18.89
CA VAL A 194 15.20 2.64 -19.53
C VAL A 194 15.42 4.13 -19.27
N LEU A 195 16.66 4.58 -19.50
CA LEU A 195 17.04 5.98 -19.60
C LEU A 195 17.04 6.42 -21.08
N THR A 196 16.56 7.64 -21.32
CA THR A 196 16.45 8.24 -22.66
C THR A 196 16.51 9.76 -22.54
N ALA A 197 17.12 10.44 -23.51
CA ALA A 197 17.16 11.90 -23.56
C ALA A 197 15.76 12.54 -23.49
N ARG A 198 14.72 11.79 -23.91
CA ARG A 198 13.32 12.24 -23.89
C ARG A 198 12.74 12.43 -22.49
N LEU A 199 13.33 11.86 -21.44
CA LEU A 199 12.82 11.98 -20.06
C LEU A 199 12.83 13.44 -19.56
N ALA A 200 13.83 14.24 -19.95
CA ALA A 200 13.93 15.64 -19.54
C ALA A 200 12.71 16.48 -20.00
N ALA A 201 12.21 16.21 -21.20
CA ALA A 201 11.01 16.85 -21.75
C ALA A 201 9.69 16.17 -21.32
N ASN A 202 9.76 15.06 -20.58
CA ASN A 202 8.60 14.26 -20.17
C ASN A 202 8.62 13.96 -18.66
N PRO A 203 8.60 15.00 -17.80
CA PRO A 203 8.62 14.80 -16.35
C PRO A 203 7.42 13.96 -15.89
N GLY A 204 7.65 13.07 -14.92
CA GLY A 204 6.61 12.21 -14.37
C GLY A 204 6.20 11.02 -15.25
N LYS A 205 6.91 10.75 -16.36
CA LYS A 205 6.70 9.58 -17.22
C LYS A 205 7.69 8.45 -16.91
N VAL A 206 7.33 7.23 -17.29
CA VAL A 206 8.26 6.09 -17.34
C VAL A 206 8.61 5.81 -18.81
N ALA A 207 9.89 5.57 -19.09
CA ALA A 207 10.34 5.06 -20.38
C ALA A 207 10.51 3.54 -20.30
N ILE A 208 9.80 2.81 -21.16
CA ILE A 208 9.89 1.36 -21.27
C ILE A 208 10.28 0.95 -22.69
N TYR A 209 11.10 -0.10 -22.81
CA TYR A 209 11.61 -0.62 -24.09
C TYR A 209 11.89 -2.12 -24.00
N GLY A 210 11.75 -2.85 -25.11
CA GLY A 210 12.22 -4.23 -25.24
C GLY A 210 11.12 -5.27 -25.38
N TRP A 211 11.16 -6.31 -24.53
CA TRP A 211 10.32 -7.52 -24.64
C TRP A 211 10.49 -8.16 -26.02
N HIS A 212 11.73 -8.55 -26.30
CA HIS A 212 12.19 -8.97 -27.62
C HIS A 212 11.66 -10.34 -28.01
N ARG A 213 11.21 -10.44 -29.26
CA ARG A 213 11.07 -11.75 -29.92
C ARG A 213 12.44 -12.42 -30.00
N THR A 214 12.46 -13.74 -30.16
CA THR A 214 13.72 -14.52 -30.25
C THR A 214 14.62 -14.10 -31.40
N ASN A 215 14.08 -13.43 -32.43
CA ASN A 215 14.83 -12.83 -33.54
C ASN A 215 15.44 -11.45 -33.23
N GLY A 216 15.30 -10.92 -32.00
CA GLY A 216 15.84 -9.63 -31.59
C GLY A 216 15.00 -8.41 -31.95
N LEU A 217 13.79 -8.59 -32.48
CA LEU A 217 12.86 -7.46 -32.68
C LEU A 217 12.11 -7.16 -31.37
N PRO A 218 12.20 -5.93 -30.82
CA PRO A 218 11.45 -5.54 -29.63
C PRO A 218 9.95 -5.43 -29.97
N ILE A 219 9.08 -6.07 -29.18
CA ILE A 219 7.63 -5.85 -29.34
C ILE A 219 7.20 -4.54 -28.66
N GLN A 220 7.98 -4.06 -27.70
CA GLN A 220 7.81 -2.75 -27.08
C GLN A 220 8.86 -1.76 -27.65
N PRO A 221 8.49 -0.91 -28.62
CA PRO A 221 9.34 0.23 -28.98
C PRO A 221 9.42 1.23 -27.80
N LEU A 222 10.34 2.19 -27.89
CA LEU A 222 10.56 3.18 -26.83
C LEU A 222 9.26 3.94 -26.56
N TYR A 223 8.73 3.78 -25.35
CA TYR A 223 7.40 4.26 -25.01
C TYR A 223 7.40 5.05 -23.70
N LEU A 224 6.90 6.29 -23.76
CA LEU A 224 6.87 7.25 -22.65
C LEU A 224 5.45 7.78 -22.34
N LYS A 225 4.38 7.16 -22.86
CA LYS A 225 3.02 7.73 -22.64
C LYS A 225 2.51 7.47 -21.22
N HIS A 226 2.96 6.40 -20.57
CA HIS A 226 2.57 6.05 -19.21
C HIS A 226 3.19 6.98 -18.16
N SER A 227 2.43 7.30 -17.11
CA SER A 227 3.00 7.96 -15.93
C SER A 227 3.99 7.05 -15.23
N ALA A 228 4.90 7.63 -14.44
CA ALA A 228 5.84 6.87 -13.61
C ALA A 228 5.15 5.99 -12.55
N ALA A 229 3.87 6.25 -12.26
CA ALA A 229 3.04 5.41 -11.39
C ALA A 229 2.46 4.18 -12.12
N TRP A 230 2.60 4.08 -13.44
CA TRP A 230 2.20 2.90 -14.18
C TRP A 230 3.26 1.82 -14.04
N VAL A 231 2.90 0.74 -13.35
CA VAL A 231 3.73 -0.45 -13.22
C VAL A 231 2.87 -1.66 -13.49
N ASP A 232 3.06 -2.29 -14.64
CA ASP A 232 2.37 -3.52 -15.03
C ASP A 232 3.27 -4.76 -14.95
N TYR A 233 2.67 -5.94 -15.14
CA TYR A 233 3.38 -7.22 -15.05
C TYR A 233 4.53 -7.35 -16.06
N SER A 234 4.47 -6.63 -17.18
CA SER A 234 5.36 -6.82 -18.33
C SER A 234 6.65 -6.02 -18.20
N GLN A 235 6.69 -4.98 -17.36
CA GLN A 235 7.89 -4.20 -17.09
C GLN A 235 8.69 -4.75 -15.91
N CYS A 236 10.02 -4.65 -15.97
CA CYS A 236 10.91 -4.94 -14.86
C CYS A 236 12.20 -4.11 -14.92
N VAL A 237 13.03 -4.23 -13.89
CA VAL A 237 14.25 -3.43 -13.72
C VAL A 237 15.46 -4.30 -13.95
N ARG A 238 16.41 -3.81 -14.73
CA ARG A 238 17.73 -4.42 -14.90
C ARG A 238 18.78 -3.42 -14.45
N LEU A 239 19.75 -3.87 -13.65
CA LEU A 239 20.79 -3.01 -13.12
C LEU A 239 22.06 -3.18 -13.93
N VAL A 240 22.63 -2.05 -14.36
CA VAL A 240 23.93 -1.99 -15.02
C VAL A 240 24.91 -1.33 -14.08
N GLN A 241 26.04 -1.96 -13.79
CA GLN A 241 27.06 -1.35 -12.94
C GLN A 241 27.58 -0.05 -13.55
N GLN A 242 27.83 0.96 -12.72
CA GLN A 242 28.44 2.19 -13.21
C GLN A 242 29.84 1.92 -13.77
N LYS A 243 30.64 1.04 -13.14
CA LYS A 243 31.98 0.72 -13.61
C LYS A 243 31.94 -0.06 -14.93
N MET A 244 32.70 0.40 -15.91
CA MET A 244 32.87 -0.24 -17.21
C MET A 244 34.28 0.00 -17.76
N VAL A 245 34.63 -0.70 -18.83
CA VAL A 245 35.85 -0.43 -19.61
C VAL A 245 35.44 0.16 -20.95
N ALA A 246 36.03 1.29 -21.36
CA ALA A 246 35.84 1.89 -22.67
C ALA A 246 37.21 2.25 -23.25
N ASN A 247 37.52 1.73 -24.45
CA ASN A 247 38.82 1.85 -25.11
C ASN A 247 39.97 1.55 -24.14
N GLU A 248 39.91 0.37 -23.50
CA GLU A 248 40.90 -0.14 -22.54
C GLU A 248 41.07 0.69 -21.25
N THR A 249 40.29 1.76 -21.09
CA THR A 249 40.32 2.64 -19.92
C THR A 249 39.13 2.38 -19.02
N ALA A 250 39.36 2.29 -17.70
CA ALA A 250 38.28 2.24 -16.73
C ALA A 250 37.50 3.57 -16.75
N ARG A 251 36.19 3.49 -16.95
CA ARG A 251 35.27 4.64 -16.96
C ARG A 251 33.97 4.27 -16.26
N THR A 252 33.12 5.25 -16.02
CA THR A 252 31.73 5.03 -15.64
C THR A 252 30.80 5.06 -16.85
N VAL A 253 29.68 4.35 -16.77
CA VAL A 253 28.59 4.42 -17.75
C VAL A 253 28.11 5.88 -17.89
N ALA A 254 28.02 6.61 -16.78
CA ALA A 254 27.65 8.03 -16.79
C ALA A 254 28.63 8.90 -17.60
N GLU A 255 29.94 8.72 -17.41
CA GLU A 255 30.97 9.45 -18.19
C GLU A 255 30.90 9.09 -19.68
N VAL A 256 30.75 7.80 -20.01
CA VAL A 256 30.65 7.35 -21.40
C VAL A 256 29.39 7.88 -22.07
N LEU A 257 28.25 7.90 -21.36
CA LEU A 257 27.02 8.47 -21.88
C LEU A 257 27.12 9.99 -22.07
N ALA A 258 27.86 10.72 -21.24
CA ALA A 258 28.00 12.17 -21.36
C ALA A 258 28.99 12.60 -22.46
N ASP A 259 29.95 11.75 -22.82
CA ASP A 259 31.02 12.03 -23.78
C ASP A 259 30.52 11.86 -25.24
N PRO A 260 30.44 12.92 -26.07
CA PRO A 260 29.97 12.81 -27.45
C PRO A 260 30.75 11.81 -28.31
N ALA A 261 32.04 11.60 -28.03
CA ALA A 261 32.88 10.67 -28.79
C ALA A 261 32.63 9.21 -28.42
N LEU A 262 32.09 8.94 -27.22
CA LEU A 262 31.90 7.59 -26.68
C LEU A 262 30.43 7.21 -26.47
N ALA A 263 29.50 8.16 -26.38
CA ALA A 263 28.10 7.92 -26.08
C ALA A 263 27.45 6.93 -27.05
N GLY A 264 27.92 6.92 -28.31
CA GLY A 264 27.51 5.93 -29.31
C GLY A 264 27.73 4.47 -28.88
N LEU A 265 28.60 4.18 -27.91
CA LEU A 265 28.74 2.83 -27.32
C LEU A 265 27.45 2.38 -26.64
N LEU A 266 26.74 3.31 -25.98
CA LEU A 266 25.67 3.01 -25.05
C LEU A 266 24.34 3.71 -25.38
N SER A 267 24.28 4.61 -26.36
CA SER A 267 23.07 5.34 -26.73
C SER A 267 22.99 5.55 -28.24
N ASP A 268 21.79 5.40 -28.81
CA ASP A 268 21.47 5.78 -30.19
C ASP A 268 20.89 7.21 -30.28
N GLU A 269 20.69 7.88 -29.14
CA GLU A 269 20.18 9.26 -29.05
C GLU A 269 21.30 10.30 -28.94
N GLY A 270 22.56 9.87 -29.09
CA GLY A 270 23.74 10.70 -28.83
C GLY A 270 24.07 10.78 -27.33
N PRO A 271 24.91 11.75 -26.92
CA PRO A 271 25.28 11.93 -25.52
C PRO A 271 24.11 12.32 -24.61
N LEU A 272 24.06 11.69 -23.43
CA LEU A 272 23.10 11.89 -22.36
C LEU A 272 23.83 12.51 -21.15
N ALA A 273 23.73 13.83 -20.99
CA ALA A 273 24.29 14.56 -19.85
C ALA A 273 23.45 14.29 -18.57
N ALA A 274 23.67 13.13 -17.94
CA ALA A 274 23.05 12.70 -16.68
C ALA A 274 21.51 12.63 -16.70
N VAL A 275 20.95 11.77 -17.55
CA VAL A 275 19.53 11.41 -17.48
C VAL A 275 19.32 10.42 -16.35
N ARG A 276 18.61 10.82 -15.29
CA ARG A 276 18.15 9.95 -14.22
C ARG A 276 16.69 10.21 -13.90
N TYR A 277 16.01 9.24 -13.29
CA TYR A 277 14.73 9.53 -12.67
C TYR A 277 14.95 10.33 -11.37
N PRO A 278 14.14 11.36 -11.06
CA PRO A 278 14.32 12.14 -9.83
C PRO A 278 14.06 11.28 -8.58
N THR A 279 15.05 11.19 -7.69
CA THR A 279 14.97 10.39 -6.44
C THR A 279 14.48 11.18 -5.23
N ASN A 280 14.47 12.52 -5.31
CA ASN A 280 13.90 13.44 -4.31
C ASN A 280 12.41 13.76 -4.57
N ALA A 281 11.84 13.25 -5.67
CA ALA A 281 10.43 13.43 -5.94
C ALA A 281 9.63 12.59 -4.93
N PRO A 282 8.67 13.18 -4.20
CA PRO A 282 7.73 12.38 -3.43
C PRO A 282 7.14 11.31 -4.36
N LEU A 283 6.97 10.08 -3.88
CA LEU A 283 6.11 9.05 -4.50
C LEU A 283 4.63 9.50 -4.64
N ALA A 284 4.34 10.80 -4.49
CA ALA A 284 3.04 11.43 -4.37
C ALA A 284 2.51 12.03 -5.69
N LEU A 285 3.06 11.66 -6.85
CA LEU A 285 2.31 11.74 -8.10
C LEU A 285 1.76 10.35 -8.48
N GLN A 286 1.03 9.75 -7.54
CA GLN A 286 -0.03 8.84 -7.96
C GLN A 286 -1.02 9.67 -8.76
N THR A 287 -1.29 9.26 -9.99
CA THR A 287 -2.58 9.52 -10.63
C THR A 287 -3.66 8.87 -9.74
N LEU A 288 -4.01 9.56 -8.65
CA LEU A 288 -5.15 9.28 -7.79
C LEU A 288 -6.38 9.72 -8.59
N THR A 289 -6.79 8.90 -9.54
CA THR A 289 -8.17 9.03 -10.01
C THR A 289 -9.05 8.72 -8.80
N ASN A 290 -9.90 9.66 -8.39
CA ASN A 290 -11.03 9.45 -7.48
C ASN A 290 -12.08 8.50 -8.14
N GLN A 291 -11.62 7.40 -8.73
CA GLN A 291 -12.40 6.40 -9.42
C GLN A 291 -12.43 5.16 -8.54
N ALA A 292 -13.51 5.06 -7.78
CA ALA A 292 -13.89 3.83 -7.12
C ALA A 292 -14.34 2.83 -8.21
N SER A 293 -13.84 1.58 -8.17
CA SER A 293 -14.31 0.53 -9.09
C SER A 293 -14.57 -0.79 -8.36
N VAL A 294 -15.73 -1.38 -8.64
CA VAL A 294 -16.15 -2.69 -8.12
C VAL A 294 -15.45 -3.84 -8.87
N ASN A 295 -14.86 -3.58 -10.04
CA ASN A 295 -14.21 -4.62 -10.85
C ASN A 295 -12.84 -5.09 -10.30
N ARG A 296 -12.37 -4.52 -9.17
CA ARG A 296 -11.16 -4.94 -8.44
C ARG A 296 -11.50 -5.68 -7.14
N LEU A 297 -12.62 -6.39 -7.10
CA LEU A 297 -13.01 -7.16 -5.92
C LEU A 297 -12.09 -8.37 -5.74
N MET A 298 -11.45 -8.44 -4.58
CA MET A 298 -10.80 -9.65 -4.11
C MET A 298 -11.76 -10.42 -3.22
N THR A 299 -11.98 -11.69 -3.54
CA THR A 299 -12.80 -12.60 -2.72
C THR A 299 -11.99 -13.11 -1.54
N ASN A 300 -12.52 -12.95 -0.33
CA ASN A 300 -12.04 -13.61 0.87
C ASN A 300 -12.84 -14.90 1.07
N ALA A 301 -12.29 -16.03 0.64
CA ALA A 301 -12.96 -17.33 0.67
C ALA A 301 -13.28 -17.81 2.10
N ALA A 302 -12.59 -17.32 3.13
CA ALA A 302 -12.81 -17.76 4.51
C ALA A 302 -14.15 -17.29 5.11
N PHE A 303 -14.70 -16.17 4.62
CA PHE A 303 -15.93 -15.57 5.16
C PHE A 303 -16.94 -15.14 4.09
N ASP A 304 -16.73 -15.53 2.82
CA ASP A 304 -17.51 -15.09 1.66
C ASP A 304 -17.70 -13.56 1.66
N GLU A 305 -16.59 -12.84 1.63
CA GLU A 305 -16.56 -11.38 1.59
C GLU A 305 -15.81 -10.90 0.35
N ARG A 306 -16.13 -9.70 -0.12
CA ARG A 306 -15.47 -9.09 -1.26
C ARG A 306 -14.88 -7.73 -0.86
N LEU A 307 -13.61 -7.52 -1.14
CA LEU A 307 -12.88 -6.31 -0.79
C LEU A 307 -12.49 -5.52 -2.03
N THR A 308 -12.67 -4.20 -2.00
CA THR A 308 -12.05 -3.29 -2.98
C THR A 308 -11.42 -2.11 -2.23
N SER A 309 -10.37 -1.53 -2.78
CA SER A 309 -9.69 -0.38 -2.20
C SER A 309 -9.26 0.63 -3.26
N PHE A 310 -9.20 1.88 -2.85
CA PHE A 310 -8.64 2.98 -3.62
C PHE A 310 -8.19 4.09 -2.68
N THR A 311 -7.36 4.99 -3.18
CA THR A 311 -6.95 6.19 -2.45
C THR A 311 -7.68 7.38 -3.05
N PHE A 312 -8.39 8.13 -2.21
CA PHE A 312 -9.07 9.36 -2.56
C PHE A 312 -8.12 10.54 -2.30
N ASN A 313 -8.00 11.46 -3.26
CA ASN A 313 -7.13 12.62 -3.13
C ASN A 313 -7.80 13.76 -2.33
N PRO A 314 -7.14 14.36 -1.32
CA PRO A 314 -5.77 14.10 -0.86
C PRO A 314 -5.69 12.97 0.16
N GLU A 315 -4.93 11.93 -0.20
CA GLU A 315 -4.33 10.96 0.73
C GLU A 315 -5.28 10.27 1.74
N VAL A 316 -6.54 9.99 1.36
CA VAL A 316 -7.47 9.18 2.15
C VAL A 316 -7.52 7.78 1.56
N LYS A 317 -7.02 6.77 2.29
CA LYS A 317 -7.18 5.37 1.90
C LYS A 317 -8.59 4.91 2.21
N VAL A 318 -9.25 4.33 1.21
CA VAL A 318 -10.59 3.79 1.29
C VAL A 318 -10.54 2.29 1.05
N ARG A 319 -10.98 1.49 2.03
CA ARG A 319 -11.26 0.05 1.83
C ARG A 319 -12.74 -0.21 2.03
N VAL A 320 -13.36 -0.90 1.09
CA VAL A 320 -14.78 -1.29 1.14
C VAL A 320 -14.86 -2.79 1.35
N ASN A 321 -15.52 -3.22 2.42
CA ASN A 321 -15.85 -4.62 2.73
C ASN A 321 -17.32 -4.88 2.40
N LEU A 322 -17.55 -5.67 1.36
CA LEU A 322 -18.86 -6.12 0.89
C LEU A 322 -19.12 -7.56 1.32
N PRO A 323 -20.40 -7.96 1.53
CA PRO A 323 -20.73 -9.37 1.65
C PRO A 323 -20.53 -10.08 0.30
N GLY A 324 -20.50 -11.41 0.35
CA GLY A 324 -20.45 -12.29 -0.81
C GLY A 324 -21.52 -11.98 -1.84
N GLU A 325 -21.28 -12.39 -3.10
CA GLU A 325 -22.13 -12.01 -4.24
C GLU A 325 -23.58 -12.43 -4.03
N ALA A 326 -23.83 -13.66 -3.56
CA ALA A 326 -25.18 -14.16 -3.34
C ALA A 326 -25.94 -13.34 -2.28
N ALA A 327 -25.31 -13.07 -1.14
CA ALA A 327 -25.91 -12.27 -0.06
C ALA A 327 -26.12 -10.81 -0.50
N PHE A 328 -25.19 -10.25 -1.27
CA PHE A 328 -25.31 -8.90 -1.82
C PHE A 328 -26.43 -8.80 -2.87
N ALA A 329 -26.56 -9.79 -3.74
CA ALA A 329 -27.60 -9.87 -4.77
C ALA A 329 -29.00 -9.98 -4.15
N ALA A 330 -29.14 -10.78 -3.10
CA ALA A 330 -30.42 -11.01 -2.40
C ALA A 330 -30.92 -9.78 -1.62
N ALA A 331 -30.05 -8.85 -1.23
CA ALA A 331 -30.43 -7.69 -0.45
C ALA A 331 -31.11 -6.60 -1.30
N GLY A 332 -32.29 -6.13 -0.86
CA GLY A 332 -33.04 -5.07 -1.56
C GLY A 332 -32.41 -3.68 -1.44
N LYS A 333 -31.53 -3.45 -0.47
CA LYS A 333 -30.86 -2.17 -0.20
C LYS A 333 -29.44 -2.38 0.31
N VAL A 334 -28.62 -1.33 0.22
CA VAL A 334 -27.27 -1.29 0.80
C VAL A 334 -27.27 -0.41 2.03
N LEU A 335 -26.85 -0.95 3.17
CA LEU A 335 -26.50 -0.17 4.36
C LEU A 335 -24.99 0.13 4.29
N LEU A 336 -24.64 1.33 3.81
CA LEU A 336 -23.28 1.77 3.55
C LEU A 336 -22.72 2.52 4.76
N ILE A 337 -21.88 1.85 5.53
CA ILE A 337 -21.33 2.34 6.78
C ILE A 337 -19.94 2.92 6.55
N PHE A 338 -19.82 4.23 6.62
CA PHE A 338 -18.52 4.90 6.64
C PHE A 338 -17.98 4.87 8.06
N TYR A 339 -16.95 4.04 8.29
CA TYR A 339 -16.24 3.94 9.55
C TYR A 339 -14.92 4.71 9.45
N ALA A 340 -14.91 5.91 10.00
CA ALA A 340 -13.71 6.73 10.12
C ALA A 340 -12.81 6.22 11.25
N LEU A 341 -11.55 5.93 10.90
CA LEU A 341 -10.63 5.24 11.79
C LEU A 341 -10.18 6.09 12.98
N PRO A 342 -9.83 5.45 14.11
CA PRO A 342 -9.21 6.14 15.23
C PRO A 342 -7.79 6.59 14.94
N ASN A 343 -7.32 7.56 15.72
CA ASN A 343 -5.97 8.09 15.59
C ASN A 343 -4.92 6.98 15.81
N GLY A 344 -3.94 6.92 14.91
CA GLY A 344 -2.82 5.98 15.00
C GLY A 344 -3.09 4.58 14.45
N ASN A 345 -4.31 4.26 13.99
CA ASN A 345 -4.62 2.96 13.43
C ASN A 345 -4.56 2.96 11.90
N SER A 346 -4.03 1.87 11.33
CA SER A 346 -4.27 1.52 9.93
C SER A 346 -5.58 0.77 9.74
N THR A 347 -5.99 0.65 8.49
CA THR A 347 -7.15 -0.12 8.02
C THR A 347 -7.07 -1.59 8.43
N ASP A 348 -5.88 -2.20 8.41
CA ASP A 348 -5.71 -3.59 8.84
C ASP A 348 -5.77 -3.76 10.35
N GLN A 349 -5.19 -2.83 11.10
CA GLN A 349 -5.29 -2.80 12.56
C GLN A 349 -6.75 -2.65 13.02
N THR A 350 -7.51 -1.77 12.34
CA THR A 350 -8.94 -1.57 12.63
C THR A 350 -9.83 -2.73 12.15
N ALA A 351 -9.49 -3.40 11.05
CA ALA A 351 -10.18 -4.64 10.65
C ALA A 351 -10.10 -5.68 11.76
N GLY A 352 -8.90 -5.80 12.35
CA GLY A 352 -8.57 -6.75 13.39
C GLY A 352 -8.32 -8.16 12.87
N ARG A 353 -7.57 -8.91 13.66
CA ARG A 353 -7.28 -10.34 13.48
C ARG A 353 -6.75 -10.92 14.80
N ILE A 354 -6.66 -12.24 14.88
CA ILE A 354 -5.95 -12.89 15.99
C ILE A 354 -4.49 -12.40 15.95
N PRO A 355 -3.99 -11.78 17.04
CA PRO A 355 -2.62 -11.30 17.10
C PRO A 355 -1.64 -12.47 17.19
N ARG A 356 -0.49 -12.35 16.55
CA ARG A 356 0.65 -13.26 16.65
C ARG A 356 1.71 -12.66 17.58
N PRO A 357 2.61 -13.47 18.15
CA PRO A 357 3.74 -12.95 18.91
C PRO A 357 4.52 -11.89 18.12
N GLY A 358 4.66 -10.69 18.70
CA GLY A 358 5.36 -9.55 18.07
C GLY A 358 4.47 -8.62 17.24
N ASP A 359 3.19 -8.92 17.05
CA ASP A 359 2.26 -8.01 16.37
C ASP A 359 1.95 -6.75 17.19
N ASP A 360 1.64 -5.66 16.49
CA ASP A 360 1.11 -4.44 17.12
C ASP A 360 -0.22 -4.76 17.83
N TRP A 361 -0.31 -4.43 19.12
CA TRP A 361 -1.49 -4.63 19.95
C TRP A 361 -2.79 -4.07 19.34
N ARG A 362 -2.70 -3.09 18.43
CA ARG A 362 -3.86 -2.52 17.73
C ARG A 362 -4.65 -3.51 16.89
N PHE A 363 -4.05 -4.63 16.48
CA PHE A 363 -4.76 -5.69 15.77
C PHE A 363 -5.83 -6.39 16.62
N ASP A 364 -5.74 -6.30 17.95
CA ASP A 364 -6.67 -6.97 18.88
C ASP A 364 -7.60 -6.00 19.63
N ILE A 365 -7.89 -4.85 19.03
CA ILE A 365 -8.80 -3.86 19.61
C ILE A 365 -10.15 -3.86 18.91
N GLN A 366 -10.19 -3.35 17.68
CA GLN A 366 -11.44 -2.87 17.08
C GLN A 366 -12.28 -3.99 16.49
N HIS A 367 -11.62 -4.94 15.80
CA HIS A 367 -12.25 -6.09 15.15
C HIS A 367 -13.48 -5.74 14.31
N ILE A 368 -13.43 -4.62 13.56
CA ILE A 368 -14.59 -4.15 12.80
C ILE A 368 -15.02 -5.18 11.75
N ASP A 369 -14.10 -5.98 11.19
CA ASP A 369 -14.49 -7.07 10.28
C ASP A 369 -15.34 -8.13 11.02
N ALA A 370 -14.92 -8.56 12.21
CA ALA A 370 -15.66 -9.56 12.98
C ALA A 370 -17.02 -9.03 13.48
N GLN A 371 -17.07 -7.77 13.92
CA GLN A 371 -18.32 -7.10 14.28
C GLN A 371 -19.24 -6.92 13.06
N THR A 372 -18.69 -6.66 11.88
CA THR A 372 -19.45 -6.59 10.62
C THR A 372 -20.09 -7.93 10.27
N ARG A 373 -19.37 -9.04 10.47
CA ARG A 373 -19.91 -10.39 10.27
C ARG A 373 -21.06 -10.69 11.23
N PHE A 374 -20.92 -10.33 12.50
CA PHE A 374 -22.03 -10.39 13.47
C PHE A 374 -23.25 -9.59 12.96
N LEU A 375 -23.04 -8.38 12.44
CA LEU A 375 -24.12 -7.54 11.92
C LEU A 375 -24.75 -8.09 10.65
N ARG A 376 -24.01 -8.76 9.77
CA ARG A 376 -24.55 -9.49 8.61
C ARG A 376 -25.41 -10.68 9.03
N ASP A 377 -25.13 -11.26 10.19
CA ASP A 377 -25.99 -12.28 10.80
C ASP A 377 -27.26 -11.71 11.44
N LEU A 378 -27.22 -10.46 11.88
CA LEU A 378 -28.36 -9.80 12.54
C LEU A 378 -29.26 -9.00 11.59
N ILE A 379 -28.69 -8.36 10.57
CA ILE A 379 -29.36 -7.48 9.62
C ILE A 379 -29.50 -8.23 8.28
N LYS A 380 -30.71 -8.76 8.03
CA LYS A 380 -31.00 -9.59 6.84
C LYS A 380 -31.75 -8.84 5.73
N ASP A 381 -32.33 -7.67 6.03
CA ASP A 381 -33.10 -6.86 5.08
C ASP A 381 -32.22 -5.96 4.20
N ARG A 382 -30.91 -5.86 4.48
CA ARG A 382 -29.96 -4.97 3.81
C ARG A 382 -28.61 -5.64 3.64
N ALA A 383 -27.88 -5.28 2.59
CA ALA A 383 -26.48 -5.61 2.44
C ALA A 383 -25.65 -4.69 3.34
N VAL A 384 -25.08 -5.24 4.42
CA VAL A 384 -24.19 -4.50 5.32
C VAL A 384 -22.81 -4.36 4.69
N VAL A 385 -22.47 -3.14 4.28
CA VAL A 385 -21.19 -2.78 3.66
C VAL A 385 -20.46 -1.81 4.56
N VAL A 386 -19.19 -2.10 4.89
CA VAL A 386 -18.35 -1.22 5.72
C VAL A 386 -17.24 -0.61 4.90
N VAL A 387 -17.08 0.70 5.03
CA VAL A 387 -16.08 1.52 4.35
C VAL A 387 -15.12 2.04 5.41
N TYR A 388 -13.89 1.54 5.39
CA TYR A 388 -12.80 2.01 6.22
C TYR A 388 -12.23 3.29 5.60
N LEU A 389 -12.21 4.37 6.39
CA LEU A 389 -11.65 5.65 5.97
C LEU A 389 -10.41 5.99 6.79
N GLU A 390 -9.24 5.73 6.22
CA GLU A 390 -7.93 5.99 6.83
C GLU A 390 -7.34 7.27 6.22
N ALA A 391 -7.27 8.33 7.03
CA ALA A 391 -6.57 9.55 6.64
C ALA A 391 -5.05 9.35 6.67
N ALA A 392 -4.33 10.02 5.76
CA ALA A 392 -2.87 10.11 5.84
C ALA A 392 -2.39 10.60 7.21
N GLY A 393 -1.26 10.06 7.64
CA GLY A 393 -0.75 10.26 9.01
C GLY A 393 -1.62 9.61 10.10
N LYS A 394 -2.65 8.83 9.72
CA LYS A 394 -3.57 8.13 10.64
C LYS A 394 -4.23 9.08 11.65
N SER A 395 -4.61 10.28 11.21
CA SER A 395 -5.25 11.28 12.08
C SER A 395 -6.20 12.18 11.30
N TRP A 396 -7.50 11.97 11.47
CA TRP A 396 -8.54 12.82 10.86
C TRP A 396 -8.51 14.28 11.33
N PRO A 397 -8.26 14.59 12.63
CA PRO A 397 -8.05 15.97 13.05
C PRO A 397 -6.85 16.65 12.34
N ALA A 398 -5.73 15.95 12.20
CA ALA A 398 -4.56 16.51 11.50
C ALA A 398 -4.82 16.68 10.01
N TRP A 399 -5.44 15.69 9.37
CA TRP A 399 -5.84 15.75 7.97
C TRP A 399 -6.79 16.92 7.69
N ARG A 400 -7.84 17.09 8.50
CA ARG A 400 -8.77 18.24 8.38
C ARG A 400 -8.08 19.57 8.59
N LYS A 401 -7.12 19.65 9.52
CA LYS A 401 -6.32 20.88 9.71
C LYS A 401 -5.50 21.21 8.46
N ALA A 402 -4.98 20.20 7.75
CA ALA A 402 -4.16 20.39 6.56
C ALA A 402 -4.98 20.67 5.27
N HIS A 403 -6.14 20.02 5.11
CA HIS A 403 -6.89 20.02 3.84
C HIS A 403 -8.27 20.70 3.93
N GLY A 404 -8.73 21.01 5.13
CA GLY A 404 -10.08 21.54 5.37
C GLY A 404 -11.18 20.48 5.19
N ASP A 405 -12.43 20.96 5.18
CA ASP A 405 -13.62 20.10 5.23
C ASP A 405 -14.23 19.85 3.84
N ARG A 406 -13.93 20.72 2.87
CA ARG A 406 -14.64 20.82 1.57
C ARG A 406 -14.68 19.53 0.75
N GLN A 407 -13.66 18.68 0.88
CA GLN A 407 -13.54 17.44 0.08
C GLN A 407 -14.22 16.23 0.74
N ILE A 408 -14.59 16.33 2.02
CA ILE A 408 -15.16 15.21 2.78
C ILE A 408 -16.47 14.68 2.17
N PRO A 409 -17.42 15.54 1.71
CA PRO A 409 -18.63 15.04 1.04
C PRO A 409 -18.34 14.27 -0.25
N GLU A 410 -17.29 14.64 -1.00
CA GLU A 410 -16.94 13.94 -2.24
C GLU A 410 -16.37 12.55 -1.98
N ILE A 411 -15.72 12.31 -0.82
CA ILE A 411 -15.33 10.95 -0.39
C ILE A 411 -16.57 10.06 -0.29
N VAL A 412 -17.60 10.54 0.44
CA VAL A 412 -18.87 9.83 0.62
C VAL A 412 -19.55 9.61 -0.73
N ALA A 413 -19.65 10.66 -1.56
CA ALA A 413 -20.26 10.58 -2.88
C ALA A 413 -19.52 9.59 -3.81
N THR A 414 -18.18 9.55 -3.76
CA THR A 414 -17.37 8.67 -4.58
C THR A 414 -17.58 7.20 -4.24
N VAL A 415 -17.66 6.86 -2.95
CA VAL A 415 -17.95 5.47 -2.54
C VAL A 415 -19.38 5.07 -2.89
N LYS A 416 -20.35 5.98 -2.79
CA LYS A 416 -21.74 5.70 -3.20
C LYS A 416 -21.85 5.31 -4.68
N LYS A 417 -20.99 5.86 -5.56
CA LYS A 417 -20.96 5.51 -7.00
C LYS A 417 -20.61 4.03 -7.26
N LEU A 418 -20.11 3.29 -6.26
CA LEU A 418 -19.89 1.84 -6.35
C LEU A 418 -21.19 1.02 -6.40
N PHE A 419 -22.35 1.62 -6.10
CA PHE A 419 -23.62 0.92 -5.98
C PHE A 419 -24.67 1.46 -6.97
N PRO A 420 -24.38 1.47 -8.29
CA PRO A 420 -25.31 2.01 -9.28
C PRO A 420 -26.61 1.20 -9.27
N GLY A 421 -27.74 1.90 -9.35
CA GLY A 421 -29.07 1.29 -9.38
C GLY A 421 -29.53 0.65 -8.06
N ARG A 422 -28.77 0.77 -6.96
CA ARG A 422 -29.18 0.29 -5.63
C ARG A 422 -29.66 1.43 -4.77
N ALA A 423 -30.68 1.18 -3.94
CA ALA A 423 -31.04 2.08 -2.85
C ALA A 423 -29.97 2.00 -1.75
N VAL A 424 -29.35 3.13 -1.44
CA VAL A 424 -28.26 3.23 -0.45
C VAL A 424 -28.73 4.03 0.76
N GLU A 425 -28.55 3.44 1.94
CA GLU A 425 -28.71 4.09 3.24
C GLU A 425 -27.33 4.29 3.85
N VAL A 426 -26.97 5.54 4.12
CA VAL A 426 -25.65 5.95 4.60
C VAL A 426 -25.62 6.01 6.12
N VAL A 427 -24.57 5.44 6.70
CA VAL A 427 -24.24 5.59 8.12
C VAL A 427 -22.90 6.29 8.25
N LEU A 428 -22.82 7.36 9.04
CA LEU A 428 -21.56 7.98 9.43
C LEU A 428 -21.19 7.48 10.82
N ASN A 429 -20.09 6.74 10.92
CA ASN A 429 -19.60 6.14 12.15
C ASN A 429 -18.11 6.45 12.32
N GLY A 430 -17.64 6.63 13.55
CA GLY A 430 -16.23 6.87 13.79
C GLY A 430 -15.84 6.68 15.24
N HIS A 431 -14.65 6.13 15.44
CA HIS A 431 -14.03 5.99 16.77
C HIS A 431 -12.91 7.01 16.97
N SER A 432 -12.78 7.57 18.17
CA SER A 432 -11.70 8.50 18.52
C SER A 432 -11.53 9.64 17.51
N GLY A 433 -10.33 9.81 16.94
CA GLY A 433 -9.99 10.61 15.76
C GLY A 433 -11.08 10.68 14.68
N GLY A 434 -11.70 9.54 14.38
CA GLY A 434 -12.66 9.38 13.30
C GLY A 434 -13.92 10.25 13.43
N GLY A 435 -14.31 10.66 14.63
CA GLY A 435 -15.42 11.61 14.78
C GLY A 435 -15.12 12.98 14.18
N SER A 436 -13.84 13.34 14.03
CA SER A 436 -13.43 14.52 13.29
C SER A 436 -13.82 14.46 11.81
N PHE A 437 -13.79 13.29 11.16
CA PHE A 437 -14.32 13.14 9.80
C PHE A 437 -15.81 13.47 9.74
N ILE A 438 -16.59 12.96 10.69
CA ILE A 438 -18.04 13.18 10.75
C ILE A 438 -18.35 14.67 10.91
N PHE A 439 -17.70 15.36 11.84
CA PHE A 439 -17.92 16.81 11.98
C PHE A 439 -17.40 17.61 10.79
N GLY A 440 -16.32 17.17 10.12
CA GLY A 440 -15.89 17.76 8.85
C GLY A 440 -16.94 17.61 7.75
N TYR A 441 -17.58 16.44 7.66
CA TYR A 441 -18.73 16.23 6.77
C TYR A 441 -19.87 17.19 7.13
N LEU A 442 -20.25 17.27 8.41
CA LEU A 442 -21.31 18.16 8.89
C LEU A 442 -21.01 19.64 8.63
N ASN A 443 -19.74 20.04 8.69
CA ASN A 443 -19.31 21.41 8.37
C ASN A 443 -19.45 21.73 6.88
N ALA A 444 -19.09 20.77 6.02
CA ALA A 444 -19.04 20.96 4.57
C ALA A 444 -20.39 20.88 3.86
N VAL A 445 -21.40 20.22 4.46
CA VAL A 445 -22.75 20.13 3.88
C VAL A 445 -23.69 21.19 4.46
N ASP A 446 -24.55 21.77 3.65
CA ASP A 446 -25.56 22.75 4.13
C ASP A 446 -26.60 22.09 5.05
N ARG A 447 -27.01 20.87 4.69
CA ARG A 447 -27.90 20.00 5.48
C ARG A 447 -27.43 18.56 5.40
N ILE A 448 -27.70 17.78 6.44
CA ILE A 448 -27.47 16.34 6.42
C ILE A 448 -28.43 15.72 5.39
N PRO A 449 -27.93 15.01 4.36
CA PRO A 449 -28.77 14.42 3.33
C PRO A 449 -29.73 13.34 3.86
N ASP A 450 -30.89 13.18 3.21
CA ASP A 450 -31.96 12.27 3.65
C ASP A 450 -31.57 10.78 3.58
N ASP A 451 -30.57 10.43 2.78
CA ASP A 451 -30.02 9.08 2.72
C ASP A 451 -29.07 8.77 3.90
N VAL A 452 -28.64 9.77 4.67
CA VAL A 452 -27.93 9.55 5.94
C VAL A 452 -28.95 9.14 7.01
N VAL A 453 -29.09 7.84 7.21
CA VAL A 453 -30.08 7.27 8.14
C VAL A 453 -29.56 7.20 9.58
N ARG A 454 -28.24 7.25 9.78
CA ARG A 454 -27.65 7.15 11.11
C ARG A 454 -26.31 7.88 11.23
N ILE A 455 -26.11 8.52 12.38
CA ILE A 455 -24.82 9.07 12.81
C ILE A 455 -24.47 8.44 14.17
N ALA A 456 -23.25 7.94 14.28
CA ALA A 456 -22.77 7.23 15.46
C ALA A 456 -21.36 7.70 15.85
N PHE A 457 -21.23 8.13 17.10
CA PHE A 457 -19.95 8.53 17.69
C PHE A 457 -19.52 7.51 18.73
N LEU A 458 -18.44 6.79 18.46
CA LEU A 458 -17.82 5.86 19.40
C LEU A 458 -16.69 6.62 20.07
N ASP A 459 -16.96 7.24 21.21
CA ASP A 459 -15.98 7.99 21.97
C ASP A 459 -15.20 9.00 21.10
N SER A 460 -15.94 9.73 20.27
CA SER A 460 -15.40 10.50 19.15
C SER A 460 -16.08 11.83 18.91
N ASN A 461 -17.04 12.23 19.76
CA ASN A 461 -17.83 13.43 19.54
C ASN A 461 -17.17 14.73 20.03
N TYR A 462 -15.88 14.72 20.38
CA TYR A 462 -15.22 15.83 21.07
C TYR A 462 -15.12 17.14 20.24
N ALA A 463 -15.29 17.07 18.91
CA ALA A 463 -15.35 18.24 18.04
C ALA A 463 -16.76 18.87 17.94
N TYR A 464 -17.75 18.41 18.72
CA TYR A 464 -19.07 19.04 18.77
C TYR A 464 -18.98 20.54 19.17
N SER A 465 -19.69 21.39 18.42
CA SER A 465 -19.68 22.84 18.57
C SER A 465 -20.98 23.46 18.09
N ARG A 466 -21.67 24.22 18.95
CA ARG A 466 -22.83 25.04 18.55
C ARG A 466 -22.41 26.14 17.58
N ALA A 467 -21.23 26.73 17.78
CA ALA A 467 -20.73 27.82 16.94
C ALA A 467 -20.49 27.38 15.48
N GLN A 468 -20.34 26.08 15.20
CA GLN A 468 -20.25 25.53 13.85
C GLN A 468 -21.62 25.08 13.29
N GLY A 469 -22.72 25.41 13.96
CA GLY A 469 -24.08 25.10 13.50
C GLY A 469 -24.47 23.63 13.63
N HIS A 470 -23.71 22.81 14.39
CA HIS A 470 -23.98 21.38 14.51
C HIS A 470 -25.35 21.08 15.11
N LEU A 471 -25.76 21.86 16.12
CA LEU A 471 -27.07 21.67 16.77
C LEU A 471 -28.22 21.81 15.77
N ASP A 472 -28.24 22.89 15.00
CA ASP A 472 -29.32 23.20 14.07
C ASP A 472 -29.43 22.14 12.97
N LYS A 473 -28.28 21.68 12.45
CA LYS A 473 -28.22 20.59 11.46
C LYS A 473 -28.75 19.27 12.04
N LEU A 474 -28.37 18.93 13.27
CA LEU A 474 -28.81 17.70 13.93
C LEU A 474 -30.30 17.73 14.28
N VAL A 475 -30.82 18.84 14.82
CA VAL A 475 -32.25 19.00 15.14
C VAL A 475 -33.07 18.87 13.86
N LYS A 476 -32.69 19.57 12.79
CA LYS A 476 -33.40 19.50 11.50
C LYS A 476 -33.41 18.07 10.94
N TRP A 477 -32.28 17.38 11.03
CA TRP A 477 -32.15 16.00 10.56
C TRP A 477 -32.95 15.01 11.41
N LEU A 478 -32.89 15.10 12.74
CA LEU A 478 -33.63 14.22 13.67
C LEU A 478 -35.15 14.38 13.59
N SER A 479 -35.62 15.57 13.22
CA SER A 479 -37.03 15.89 12.95
C SER A 479 -37.51 15.49 11.55
N SER A 480 -36.63 14.93 10.69
CA SER A 480 -37.00 14.47 9.35
C SER A 480 -38.02 13.32 9.42
N PRO A 481 -39.01 13.27 8.49
CA PRO A 481 -39.95 12.15 8.41
C PRO A 481 -39.28 10.81 8.08
N ARG A 482 -38.02 10.82 7.62
CA ARG A 482 -37.19 9.63 7.43
C ARG A 482 -36.76 8.97 8.74
N GLN A 483 -37.00 9.62 9.88
CA GLN A 483 -36.73 9.12 11.23
C GLN A 483 -35.30 8.60 11.42
N PRO A 484 -34.27 9.42 11.14
CA PRO A 484 -32.89 8.98 11.31
C PRO A 484 -32.54 8.80 12.81
N SER A 485 -31.42 8.13 13.06
CA SER A 485 -30.97 7.76 14.41
C SER A 485 -29.61 8.34 14.77
N LEU A 486 -29.46 8.82 16.01
CA LEU A 486 -28.20 9.31 16.58
C LEU A 486 -27.78 8.42 17.75
N CYS A 487 -26.54 7.94 17.72
CA CYS A 487 -25.95 7.17 18.83
C CYS A 487 -24.65 7.83 19.29
N VAL A 488 -24.54 8.12 20.59
CA VAL A 488 -23.34 8.68 21.20
C VAL A 488 -22.89 7.78 22.34
N LEU A 489 -21.71 7.21 22.19
CA LEU A 489 -21.07 6.36 23.18
C LEU A 489 -19.87 7.12 23.75
N ALA A 490 -19.75 7.23 25.05
CA ALA A 490 -18.58 7.84 25.69
C ALA A 490 -18.34 7.22 27.06
N TYR A 491 -17.09 7.25 27.51
CA TYR A 491 -16.77 7.01 28.91
C TYR A 491 -16.37 8.32 29.57
N ASN A 492 -16.33 8.33 30.90
CA ASN A 492 -15.84 9.48 31.66
C ASN A 492 -14.32 9.60 31.53
N ASP A 493 -13.87 10.12 30.39
CA ASP A 493 -12.49 10.43 30.04
C ASP A 493 -11.92 11.60 30.85
N ALA A 494 -12.77 12.51 31.31
CA ALA A 494 -12.42 13.59 32.24
C ALA A 494 -11.93 13.10 33.62
N ALA A 495 -12.31 11.88 34.02
CA ALA A 495 -11.84 11.24 35.25
C ALA A 495 -10.65 10.30 35.03
N ALA A 496 -10.25 10.05 33.78
CA ALA A 496 -9.22 9.08 33.44
C ALA A 496 -7.82 9.63 33.67
N LEU A 497 -6.94 8.79 34.22
CA LEU A 497 -5.55 9.16 34.49
C LEU A 497 -4.60 8.39 33.56
N LEU A 498 -3.68 9.12 32.93
CA LEU A 498 -2.52 8.57 32.23
C LEU A 498 -1.29 8.88 33.07
N ASN A 499 -0.60 7.84 33.56
CA ASN A 499 0.55 7.97 34.48
C ASN A 499 0.23 8.86 35.70
N GLY A 500 -0.97 8.70 36.27
CA GLY A 500 -1.43 9.47 37.44
C GLY A 500 -1.93 10.89 37.14
N THR A 501 -1.85 11.35 35.89
CA THR A 501 -2.23 12.72 35.50
C THR A 501 -3.44 12.72 34.55
N ASN A 502 -4.32 13.71 34.68
CA ASN A 502 -5.40 13.94 33.71
C ASN A 502 -4.80 14.33 32.35
N PHE A 503 -5.28 13.72 31.27
CA PHE A 503 -4.84 14.02 29.89
C PHE A 503 -5.93 14.69 29.04
N VAL A 504 -7.14 14.83 29.60
CA VAL A 504 -8.30 15.45 28.97
C VAL A 504 -8.99 16.38 29.98
N SER A 505 -9.44 17.54 29.51
CA SER A 505 -10.20 18.47 30.36
C SER A 505 -11.67 18.07 30.45
N ALA A 506 -12.33 18.44 31.56
CA ALA A 506 -13.73 18.10 31.81
C ALA A 506 -14.70 18.56 30.69
N ALA A 507 -14.39 19.66 30.01
CA ALA A 507 -15.19 20.19 28.91
C ALA A 507 -14.68 19.81 27.50
N GLY A 508 -13.41 19.42 27.38
CA GLY A 508 -12.76 19.12 26.10
C GLY A 508 -12.90 17.67 25.64
N GLY A 509 -13.11 16.75 26.58
CA GLY A 509 -13.27 15.33 26.33
C GLY A 509 -14.59 14.91 25.71
N THR A 510 -14.68 13.65 25.34
CA THR A 510 -15.92 13.03 24.84
C THR A 510 -16.99 13.04 25.92
N TRP A 511 -16.63 12.90 27.20
CA TRP A 511 -17.58 12.99 28.31
C TRP A 511 -18.26 14.37 28.36
N GLY A 512 -17.47 15.43 28.40
CA GLY A 512 -17.96 16.81 28.46
C GLY A 512 -18.77 17.19 27.22
N LYS A 513 -18.26 16.81 26.03
CA LYS A 513 -18.92 17.10 24.75
C LYS A 513 -20.20 16.31 24.55
N SER A 514 -20.28 15.09 25.10
CA SER A 514 -21.53 14.31 25.14
C SER A 514 -22.58 14.97 26.02
N HIS A 515 -22.23 15.44 27.21
CA HIS A 515 -23.16 16.18 28.06
C HIS A 515 -23.59 17.52 27.44
N ALA A 516 -22.67 18.22 26.78
CA ALA A 516 -23.01 19.45 26.08
C ALA A 516 -24.01 19.20 24.94
N MET A 517 -23.74 18.20 24.09
CA MET A 517 -24.61 17.80 22.99
C MET A 517 -25.98 17.31 23.49
N LEU A 518 -26.01 16.49 24.56
CA LEU A 518 -27.24 16.02 25.19
C LEU A 518 -28.08 17.20 25.72
N ARG A 519 -27.47 18.12 26.47
CA ARG A 519 -28.16 19.30 27.01
C ARG A 519 -28.74 20.17 25.89
N ASP A 520 -27.97 20.39 24.82
CA ASP A 520 -28.43 21.22 23.71
C ASP A 520 -29.61 20.57 22.97
N LEU A 521 -29.56 19.25 22.72
CA LEU A 521 -30.67 18.51 22.10
C LEU A 521 -31.90 18.41 23.02
N ALA A 522 -31.70 18.35 24.34
CA ALA A 522 -32.79 18.36 25.32
C ALA A 522 -33.59 19.67 25.33
N GLY A 523 -33.05 20.76 24.74
CA GLY A 523 -33.80 21.99 24.50
C GLY A 523 -34.88 21.86 23.42
N THR A 524 -34.89 20.78 22.64
CA THR A 524 -35.89 20.52 21.58
C THR A 524 -36.60 19.19 21.77
N PHE A 525 -35.88 18.13 22.16
CA PHE A 525 -36.44 16.79 22.31
C PHE A 525 -36.54 16.40 23.79
N GLN A 526 -37.63 15.74 24.18
CA GLN A 526 -37.76 15.23 25.54
C GLN A 526 -36.94 13.95 25.72
N PHE A 527 -36.01 13.96 26.68
CA PHE A 527 -35.17 12.82 27.02
C PHE A 527 -35.66 12.11 28.28
N THR A 528 -35.63 10.78 28.25
CA THR A 528 -35.69 9.91 29.42
C THR A 528 -34.29 9.43 29.78
N SER A 529 -34.04 9.18 31.06
CA SER A 529 -32.72 8.78 31.55
C SER A 529 -32.83 7.60 32.52
N GLN A 530 -31.86 6.70 32.46
CA GLN A 530 -31.70 5.59 33.39
C GLN A 530 -30.22 5.33 33.63
N THR A 531 -29.85 5.01 34.87
CA THR A 531 -28.48 4.58 35.20
C THR A 531 -28.52 3.16 35.73
N ASN A 532 -27.69 2.28 35.16
CA ASN A 532 -27.51 0.91 35.64
C ASN A 532 -26.02 0.57 35.69
N ALA A 533 -25.53 0.09 36.83
CA ALA A 533 -24.13 -0.32 37.03
C ALA A 533 -23.07 0.67 36.50
N GLY A 534 -23.29 1.98 36.74
CA GLY A 534 -22.40 3.04 36.28
C GLY A 534 -22.46 3.34 34.77
N LEU A 535 -23.45 2.80 34.05
CA LEU A 535 -23.77 3.20 32.68
C LEU A 535 -25.03 4.06 32.67
N ARG A 536 -24.89 5.32 32.24
CA ARG A 536 -26.01 6.25 32.08
C ARG A 536 -26.54 6.16 30.65
N LYS A 537 -27.79 5.74 30.50
CA LYS A 537 -28.52 5.73 29.23
C LYS A 537 -29.48 6.91 29.20
N HIS A 538 -29.37 7.76 28.20
CA HIS A 538 -30.34 8.81 27.90
C HIS A 538 -30.92 8.54 26.52
N TRP A 539 -32.24 8.65 26.36
CA TRP A 539 -32.88 8.45 25.07
C TRP A 539 -34.04 9.39 24.81
N ALA A 540 -34.29 9.68 23.54
CA ALA A 540 -35.39 10.49 23.06
C ALA A 540 -35.90 9.92 21.71
N LEU A 541 -37.05 10.43 21.25
CA LEU A 541 -37.63 10.09 19.95
C LEU A 541 -37.79 8.57 19.76
N ASP A 542 -38.47 7.92 20.70
CA ASP A 542 -38.70 6.47 20.72
C ASP A 542 -37.42 5.64 20.63
N GLY A 543 -36.34 6.14 21.24
CA GLY A 543 -35.05 5.46 21.28
C GLY A 543 -34.17 5.69 20.05
N ARG A 544 -34.60 6.50 19.07
CA ARG A 544 -33.77 6.85 17.89
C ARG A 544 -32.57 7.73 18.24
N VAL A 545 -32.66 8.52 19.31
CA VAL A 545 -31.54 9.28 19.85
C VAL A 545 -31.11 8.63 21.15
N GLN A 546 -29.87 8.17 21.24
CA GLN A 546 -29.32 7.56 22.46
C GLN A 546 -27.94 8.10 22.82
N PHE A 547 -27.74 8.34 24.11
CA PHE A 547 -26.45 8.59 24.73
C PHE A 547 -26.20 7.50 25.77
N LEU A 548 -25.09 6.76 25.64
CA LEU A 548 -24.67 5.75 26.60
C LEU A 548 -23.33 6.17 27.18
N LEU A 549 -23.36 6.69 28.40
CA LEU A 549 -22.25 7.36 29.06
C LEU A 549 -21.74 6.51 30.24
N LYS A 550 -20.57 5.90 30.08
CA LYS A 550 -19.96 5.01 31.05
C LYS A 550 -19.16 5.78 32.11
N GLU A 551 -19.60 5.72 33.35
CA GLU A 551 -18.86 6.26 34.50
C GLU A 551 -17.53 5.52 34.71
N ASN A 552 -16.58 6.22 35.33
CA ASN A 552 -15.20 5.77 35.48
C ASN A 552 -14.68 6.01 36.91
N PRO A 553 -15.31 5.44 37.95
CA PRO A 553 -14.88 5.64 39.34
C PRO A 553 -13.44 5.13 39.58
N GLU A 554 -13.01 4.13 38.80
CA GLU A 554 -11.68 3.54 38.86
C GLU A 554 -10.62 4.33 38.07
N ARG A 555 -10.99 5.45 37.43
CA ARG A 555 -10.08 6.35 36.70
C ARG A 555 -9.24 5.68 35.59
N LYS A 556 -9.79 4.64 34.96
CA LYS A 556 -9.13 3.83 33.92
C LYS A 556 -9.23 4.47 32.53
N ILE A 557 -8.33 4.09 31.62
CA ILE A 557 -8.45 4.45 30.20
C ILE A 557 -9.35 3.41 29.52
N LEU A 558 -10.61 3.77 29.25
CA LEU A 558 -11.62 2.89 28.63
C LEU A 558 -11.87 3.21 27.14
N HIS A 559 -11.03 4.08 26.57
CA HIS A 559 -11.19 4.66 25.24
C HIS A 559 -11.43 3.62 24.13
N THR A 560 -10.68 2.52 24.15
CA THR A 560 -10.78 1.42 23.20
C THR A 560 -11.73 0.32 23.65
N VAL A 561 -11.91 0.16 24.97
CA VAL A 561 -12.70 -0.93 25.58
C VAL A 561 -14.16 -0.91 25.10
N GLN A 562 -14.74 0.27 24.89
CA GLN A 562 -16.11 0.40 24.38
C GLN A 562 -16.29 -0.27 23.01
N VAL A 563 -15.31 -0.13 22.11
CA VAL A 563 -15.38 -0.70 20.75
C VAL A 563 -14.85 -2.12 20.71
N GLU A 564 -13.84 -2.43 21.51
CA GLU A 564 -13.36 -3.79 21.73
C GLU A 564 -14.46 -4.70 22.25
N ARG A 565 -15.38 -4.17 23.07
CA ARG A 565 -16.64 -4.85 23.38
C ARG A 565 -17.60 -4.68 22.21
N ASN A 566 -18.87 -4.41 22.45
CA ASN A 566 -19.89 -4.44 21.40
C ASN A 566 -20.26 -3.04 20.87
N GLY A 567 -19.35 -2.06 20.96
CA GLY A 567 -19.63 -0.65 20.67
C GLY A 567 -20.00 -0.39 19.21
N PHE A 568 -19.29 -0.98 18.25
CA PHE A 568 -19.65 -0.81 16.83
C PHE A 568 -20.97 -1.50 16.51
N ILE A 569 -21.19 -2.73 16.99
CA ILE A 569 -22.48 -3.43 16.88
C ILE A 569 -23.61 -2.56 17.46
N HIS A 570 -23.51 -2.16 18.73
CA HIS A 570 -24.55 -1.39 19.40
C HIS A 570 -24.84 -0.07 18.68
N SER A 571 -23.80 0.63 18.22
CA SER A 571 -23.95 1.89 17.53
C SER A 571 -24.79 1.81 16.25
N LEU A 572 -24.82 0.64 15.59
CA LEU A 572 -25.53 0.42 14.34
C LEU A 572 -26.96 -0.06 14.52
N VAL A 573 -27.29 -0.68 15.66
CA VAL A 573 -28.62 -1.24 15.92
C VAL A 573 -29.37 -0.58 17.08
N SER A 574 -28.78 0.38 17.79
CA SER A 574 -29.47 1.13 18.86
C SER A 574 -30.72 1.84 18.33
N GLY A 575 -31.83 1.76 19.06
CA GLY A 575 -33.12 2.28 18.65
C GLY A 575 -33.84 1.44 17.60
N THR A 576 -33.38 0.20 17.35
CA THR A 576 -34.04 -0.75 16.44
C THR A 576 -34.47 -2.01 17.18
N THR A 577 -35.29 -2.85 16.56
CA THR A 577 -35.70 -4.16 17.12
C THR A 577 -34.52 -5.12 17.34
N ASN A 578 -33.37 -4.84 16.73
CA ASN A 578 -32.13 -5.61 16.87
C ASN A 578 -31.25 -5.14 18.04
N GLU A 579 -31.61 -4.06 18.75
CA GLU A 579 -30.91 -3.63 19.96
C GLU A 579 -30.90 -4.76 21.00
N GLY A 580 -29.70 -5.12 21.50
CA GLY A 580 -29.51 -6.15 22.52
C GLY A 580 -29.68 -7.61 22.06
N ARG A 581 -29.90 -7.86 20.77
CA ARG A 581 -30.05 -9.23 20.25
C ARG A 581 -28.69 -9.93 20.12
N GLY A 582 -28.40 -10.85 21.03
CA GLY A 582 -27.18 -11.66 21.00
C GLY A 582 -25.91 -10.90 21.43
N TYR A 583 -26.06 -9.71 22.03
CA TYR A 583 -24.95 -8.94 22.60
C TYR A 583 -25.48 -8.03 23.73
N GLU A 584 -24.59 -7.63 24.64
CA GLU A 584 -24.85 -6.57 25.62
C GLU A 584 -23.88 -5.41 25.38
N TYR A 585 -24.37 -4.16 25.41
CA TYR A 585 -23.47 -3.01 25.30
C TYR A 585 -22.53 -2.97 26.50
N PHE A 586 -21.22 -2.86 26.23
CA PHE A 586 -20.17 -2.95 27.24
C PHE A 586 -20.09 -4.32 27.96
N GLY A 587 -20.78 -5.36 27.49
CA GLY A 587 -20.57 -6.76 27.90
C GLY A 587 -19.37 -7.44 27.20
N PRO A 588 -19.16 -8.75 27.41
CA PRO A 588 -18.12 -9.52 26.71
C PRO A 588 -18.24 -9.44 25.17
N ARG A 589 -17.13 -9.69 24.45
CA ARG A 589 -17.10 -9.67 22.97
C ARG A 589 -18.12 -10.68 22.43
N ALA A 590 -19.17 -10.19 21.75
CA ALA A 590 -20.21 -11.05 21.18
C ALA A 590 -19.76 -11.73 19.87
N TYR A 591 -18.60 -11.33 19.34
CA TYR A 591 -18.18 -11.64 17.97
C TYR A 591 -16.88 -12.47 17.87
N THR A 592 -16.38 -13.03 18.98
CA THR A 592 -15.10 -13.74 19.02
C THR A 592 -14.97 -14.84 17.95
N ARG A 593 -16.05 -15.56 17.65
CA ARG A 593 -16.06 -16.63 16.64
C ARG A 593 -15.79 -16.16 15.20
N TRP A 594 -15.93 -14.86 14.93
CA TRP A 594 -15.71 -14.27 13.61
C TRP A 594 -14.36 -13.54 13.49
N ILE A 595 -13.51 -13.59 14.52
CA ILE A 595 -12.16 -13.02 14.45
C ILE A 595 -11.29 -13.96 13.61
N ARG A 596 -10.69 -13.42 12.56
CA ARG A 596 -9.88 -14.18 11.60
C ARG A 596 -8.48 -14.51 12.16
N PRO A 597 -7.89 -15.66 11.80
CA PRO A 597 -6.48 -15.94 12.09
C PRO A 597 -5.51 -15.02 11.33
N GLU A 598 -5.88 -14.60 10.11
CA GLU A 598 -5.04 -13.79 9.19
C GLU A 598 -5.78 -12.61 8.54
#